data_AF-A0A662J532-F1
#
_entry.id   AF-A0A662J532-F1
#
_cell.length_a   1.000
_cell.length_b   1.000
_cell.length_c   1.000
_cell.angle_alpha   90.00
_cell.angle_beta   90.00
_cell.angle_gamma   90.00
#
_symmetry.space_group_name_H-M   'P 1'
#
loop_
_entity.id
_entity.type
_entity.pdbx_description
1 polymer ?
#
loop_
_entity_poly.entity_id
_entity_poly.type
_entity_poly.pdbx_seq_one_letter_code
_entity_poly.pdbx_strand_id
1 'polypeptide(L)'
;EVLEEIVGLMEILALHPHEHEVLQTATRLKLTAYDASYIVLAENQKLTLVTEDRKLREAAQPRIKAVSLNDLLKTAKEKVNG
;
A
#
# COMPACT_ATOMS: atom_id res chain seq x y z
N GLU A 1 20.40 -7.69 13.93
CA GLU A 1 19.75 -9.00 14.09
C GLU A 1 18.26 -8.98 13.77
N VAL A 2 17.31 -8.47 14.59
CA VAL A 2 15.87 -8.60 14.24
C VAL A 2 15.41 -7.82 12.98
N LEU A 3 15.94 -6.62 12.74
CA LEU A 3 15.49 -5.79 11.61
C LEU A 3 15.89 -6.38 10.25
N GLU A 4 17.10 -6.96 10.15
CA GLU A 4 17.59 -7.59 8.92
C GLU A 4 16.76 -8.83 8.57
N GLU A 5 16.38 -9.62 9.57
CA GLU A 5 15.48 -10.76 9.38
C GLU A 5 14.12 -10.31 8.85
N ILE A 6 13.53 -9.25 9.42
CA ILE A 6 12.23 -8.72 8.97
C ILE A 6 12.32 -8.21 7.52
N VAL A 7 13.37 -7.44 7.19
CA VAL A 7 13.57 -6.95 5.83
C VAL A 7 13.74 -8.11 4.85
N GLY A 8 14.39 -9.20 5.25
CA GLY A 8 14.52 -10.42 4.46
C GLY A 8 13.21 -11.16 4.18
N LEU A 9 12.15 -10.93 4.96
CA LEU A 9 10.81 -11.49 4.73
C LEU A 9 9.98 -10.67 3.76
N MET A 10 10.40 -9.45 3.42
CA MET A 10 9.65 -8.55 2.55
C MET A 10 9.82 -8.94 1.07
N GLU A 11 8.72 -8.94 0.33
CA GLU A 11 8.76 -9.00 -1.12
C GLU A 11 8.95 -7.58 -1.70
N ILE A 12 9.98 -7.39 -2.51
CA ILE A 12 10.23 -6.13 -3.21
C ILE A 12 9.47 -6.16 -4.54
N LEU A 13 8.47 -5.30 -4.67
CA LEU A 13 7.69 -5.17 -5.89
C LEU A 13 8.45 -4.32 -6.93
N ALA A 14 8.52 -4.82 -8.15
CA ALA A 14 9.08 -4.06 -9.27
C ALA A 14 8.07 -3.02 -9.77
N LEU A 15 8.53 -1.79 -9.97
CA LEU A 15 7.70 -0.72 -10.53
C LEU A 15 7.44 -0.89 -12.03
N HIS A 16 8.43 -1.37 -12.77
CA HIS A 16 8.33 -1.59 -14.21
C HIS A 16 7.28 -2.66 -14.53
N PRO A 17 6.41 -2.46 -15.54
CA PRO A 17 6.36 -1.37 -16.52
C PRO A 17 5.35 -0.23 -16.21
N HIS A 18 5.05 0.01 -14.92
CA HIS A 18 3.96 0.89 -14.49
C HIS A 18 4.36 2.35 -14.30
N GLU A 19 5.55 2.78 -14.73
CA GLU A 19 6.07 4.14 -14.46
C GLU A 19 5.13 5.23 -14.99
N HIS A 20 4.60 5.03 -16.19
CA HIS A 20 3.67 5.98 -16.80
C HIS A 20 2.34 6.06 -16.03
N GLU A 21 1.80 4.93 -15.57
CA GLU A 21 0.59 4.87 -14.76
C GLU A 21 0.77 5.55 -13.40
N VAL A 22 1.96 5.40 -12.80
CA VAL A 22 2.33 6.07 -11.56
C VAL A 22 2.36 7.58 -11.73
N LEU A 23 3.00 8.08 -12.78
CA LEU A 23 3.06 9.53 -13.04
C LEU A 23 1.67 10.12 -13.34
N GLN A 24 0.82 9.38 -14.07
CA GLN A 24 -0.56 9.79 -14.29
C GLN A 24 -1.35 9.84 -12.98
N THR A 25 -1.19 8.84 -12.12
CA THR A 25 -1.89 8.76 -10.84
C THR A 25 -1.41 9.84 -9.88
N ALA A 26 -0.10 10.07 -9.79
CA ALA A 26 0.51 11.15 -9.02
C ALA A 26 -0.08 12.51 -9.42
N THR A 27 -0.10 12.80 -10.73
CA THR A 27 -0.66 14.05 -11.26
C THR A 27 -2.14 14.19 -10.95
N ARG A 28 -2.94 13.15 -11.22
CA ARG A 28 -4.40 13.16 -11.03
C ARG A 28 -4.80 13.33 -9.57
N LEU A 29 -4.08 12.68 -8.65
CA LEU A 29 -4.40 12.67 -7.22
C LEU A 29 -3.61 13.73 -6.42
N LYS A 30 -2.74 14.51 -7.08
CA LYS A 30 -1.83 15.48 -6.44
C LYS A 30 -0.94 14.83 -5.37
N LEU A 31 -0.42 13.65 -5.69
CA LEU A 31 0.48 12.87 -4.84
C LEU A 31 1.92 12.93 -5.37
N THR A 32 2.87 12.55 -4.53
CA THR A 32 4.22 12.27 -5.02
C THR A 32 4.22 11.02 -5.90
N ALA A 33 5.21 10.89 -6.78
CA ALA A 33 5.39 9.64 -7.53
C ALA A 33 5.60 8.43 -6.60
N TYR A 34 6.22 8.65 -5.44
CA TYR A 34 6.40 7.63 -4.41
C TYR A 34 5.06 7.14 -3.84
N ASP A 35 4.20 8.04 -3.37
CA ASP A 35 2.89 7.67 -2.82
C ASP A 35 1.98 7.04 -3.88
N ALA A 36 2.01 7.56 -5.11
CA ALA A 36 1.26 7.00 -6.23
C ALA A 36 1.74 5.59 -6.61
N SER A 37 3.04 5.29 -6.46
CA SER A 37 3.58 3.96 -6.75
C SER A 37 2.95 2.88 -5.87
N TYR A 38 2.70 3.18 -4.58
CA TYR A 38 2.02 2.26 -3.69
C TYR A 38 0.58 1.98 -4.12
N ILE A 39 -0.14 3.02 -4.55
CA ILE A 39 -1.52 2.86 -5.01
C ILE A 39 -1.56 1.98 -6.25
N VAL A 40 -0.74 2.30 -7.26
CA VAL A 40 -0.71 1.59 -8.54
C VAL A 40 -0.29 0.13 -8.36
N LEU A 41 0.79 -0.13 -7.61
CA LEU A 41 1.24 -1.51 -7.38
C LEU A 41 0.23 -2.31 -6.56
N ALA A 42 -0.38 -1.71 -5.54
CA ALA A 42 -1.42 -2.39 -4.77
C ALA A 42 -2.68 -2.67 -5.60
N GLU A 43 -3.07 -1.77 -6.50
CA GLU A 43 -4.20 -1.97 -7.42
C GLU A 43 -3.92 -3.12 -8.39
N ASN A 44 -2.76 -3.09 -9.04
CA ASN A 44 -2.36 -4.08 -10.05
C ASN A 44 -2.17 -5.49 -9.46
N GLN A 45 -1.70 -5.58 -8.20
CA GLN A 45 -1.48 -6.86 -7.52
C GLN A 45 -2.60 -7.25 -6.56
N LYS A 46 -3.68 -6.46 -6.48
CA LYS A 46 -4.82 -6.67 -5.57
C LYS A 46 -4.41 -6.76 -4.09
N LEU A 47 -3.44 -5.95 -3.70
CA LEU A 47 -2.92 -5.89 -2.33
C LEU A 47 -3.67 -4.86 -1.49
N THR A 48 -3.55 -4.98 -0.17
CA THR A 48 -4.01 -3.96 0.78
C THR A 48 -2.86 -2.99 1.07
N LEU A 49 -3.10 -1.69 0.90
CA LEU A 49 -2.15 -0.67 1.33
C LEU A 49 -2.31 -0.40 2.83
N VAL A 50 -1.29 -0.72 3.62
CA VAL A 50 -1.25 -0.41 5.06
C VAL A 50 -0.43 0.85 5.25
N THR A 51 -1.04 1.91 5.76
CA THR A 51 -0.35 3.18 6.02
C THR A 51 -1.01 3.99 7.14
N GLU A 52 -0.20 4.68 7.92
CA GLU A 52 -0.65 5.67 8.91
C GLU A 52 -0.86 7.07 8.30
N ASP A 53 -0.45 7.28 7.04
CA ASP A 53 -0.77 8.52 6.34
C ASP A 53 -2.26 8.52 5.95
N ARG A 54 -3.04 9.31 6.68
CA ARG A 54 -4.47 9.47 6.44
C ARG A 54 -4.78 10.03 5.05
N LYS A 55 -4.02 11.01 4.56
CA LYS A 55 -4.28 11.64 3.26
C LYS A 55 -4.05 10.66 2.12
N LEU A 56 -2.97 9.88 2.20
CA LEU A 56 -2.69 8.82 1.23
C LEU A 56 -3.79 7.76 1.25
N ARG A 57 -4.21 7.33 2.44
CA ARG A 57 -5.29 6.34 2.58
C ARG A 57 -6.61 6.84 1.97
N GLU A 58 -7.01 8.08 2.25
CA GLU A 58 -8.21 8.70 1.67
C GLU A 58 -8.12 8.79 0.14
N ALA A 59 -6.96 9.15 -0.41
CA ALA A 59 -6.74 9.21 -1.86
C ALA A 59 -6.78 7.81 -2.53
N ALA A 60 -6.35 6.77 -1.81
CA ALA A 60 -6.25 5.40 -2.31
C ALA A 60 -7.57 4.60 -2.22
N GLN A 61 -8.39 4.86 -1.21
CA GLN A 61 -9.63 4.13 -0.91
C GLN A 61 -10.62 3.93 -2.08
N PRO A 62 -10.77 4.89 -3.01
CA PRO A 62 -11.65 4.69 -4.18
C PRO A 62 -11.20 3.58 -5.14
N ARG A 63 -9.94 3.15 -5.06
CA ARG A 63 -9.30 2.20 -5.98
C ARG A 63 -8.89 0.90 -5.29
N ILE A 64 -8.38 1.01 -4.07
CA ILE A 64 -7.80 -0.12 -3.34
C ILE A 64 -8.23 -0.11 -1.88
N LYS A 65 -8.16 -1.29 -1.24
CA LYS A 65 -8.30 -1.37 0.22
C LYS A 65 -7.07 -0.70 0.85
N ALA A 66 -7.30 0.40 1.56
CA ALA A 66 -6.26 1.11 2.30
C ALA A 66 -6.66 1.28 3.77
N VAL A 67 -5.78 0.87 4.70
CA VAL A 67 -6.08 0.72 6.13
C VAL A 67 -4.95 1.23 7.02
N SER A 68 -5.23 1.53 8.29
CA SER A 68 -4.18 1.70 9.31
C SER A 68 -3.66 0.34 9.79
N LEU A 69 -2.53 0.35 10.50
CA LEU A 69 -2.04 -0.82 11.22
C LEU A 69 -3.06 -1.29 12.26
N ASN A 70 -3.71 -0.37 12.97
CA ASN A 70 -4.75 -0.71 13.95
C ASN A 70 -5.94 -1.43 13.33
N ASP A 71 -6.36 -1.03 12.13
CA ASP A 71 -7.43 -1.70 11.39
C ASP A 71 -7.00 -3.10 10.96
N LEU A 72 -5.76 -3.26 10.47
CA LEU A 72 -5.21 -4.56 10.11
C LEU A 72 -5.17 -5.52 11.32
N LEU A 73 -4.70 -5.04 12.48
CA LEU A 73 -4.59 -5.84 13.70
C LEU A 73 -5.96 -6.28 14.22
N LYS A 74 -7.02 -5.46 14.07
CA LYS A 74 -8.39 -5.86 14.42
C LYS A 74 -8.85 -7.04 13.54
N THR A 75 -8.68 -6.93 12.22
CA THR A 75 -9.02 -8.03 11.30
C THR A 75 -8.22 -9.30 11.58
N ALA A 76 -6.93 -9.20 11.92
CA ALA A 76 -6.11 -10.35 12.24
C ALA A 76 -6.60 -11.07 13.52
N LYS A 77 -6.98 -10.31 14.56
CA LYS A 77 -7.53 -10.88 15.80
C LYS A 77 -8.88 -11.56 15.58
N GLU A 78 -9.74 -10.98 14.75
CA GLU A 78 -11.03 -11.59 14.39
C GLU A 78 -10.86 -12.95 13.69
N LYS A 79 -9.85 -13.09 12.82
CA LYS A 79 -9.54 -14.36 12.13
C LYS A 79 -8.91 -15.44 13.02
N VAL A 80 -8.26 -15.06 14.11
CA VAL A 80 -7.64 -16.01 15.05
C VAL A 80 -8.67 -16.50 16.09
N ASN A 81 -9.69 -15.69 16.37
CA ASN A 81 -10.68 -15.96 17.42
C ASN A 81 -12.02 -16.51 16.89
N GLY A 82 -12.17 -16.73 15.59
CA GLY A 82 -13.35 -17.32 14.95
C GLY A 82 -12.99 -18.62 14.25
#